data_AF-Q26FR3-F1
#
_entry.id   AF-Q26FR3-F1
#
_cell.length_a   1.000
_cell.length_b   1.000
_cell.length_c   1.000
_cell.angle_alpha   90.00
_cell.angle_beta   90.00
_cell.angle_gamma   90.00
#
_symmetry.space_group_name_H-M   'P 1'
#
loop_
_entity.id
_entity.type
_entity.pdbx_description
1 polymer ?
#
loop_
_entity_poly.entity_id
_entity_poly.type
_entity_poly.pdbx_seq_one_letter_code
_entity_poly.pdbx_strand_id
1 'polypeptide(L)'
;MRLRVFYYQPYLNFRMKSILLSICFVILSLTAVAQKDYQKDLAKPMIEIVGGYYVIEDYIIFKSDGGSMQMQINTQMSPDSIVHRDHLIVLHTMFMTALNKKLKTDGEVEEIDSLSGDADIEIIIFVIDGGLQIAHTSLGETKREFLSWKQVYEEM
;
A
#
# COMPACT_ATOMS: atom_id res chain seq x y z
N MET A 1 -22.17 -68.50 14.16
CA MET A 1 -21.43 -67.82 13.07
C MET A 1 -21.18 -66.39 13.51
N ARG A 2 -19.96 -66.03 13.95
CA ARG A 2 -19.60 -64.66 14.37
C ARG A 2 -18.59 -64.09 13.38
N LEU A 3 -19.01 -63.07 12.63
CA LEU A 3 -18.15 -62.32 11.71
C LEU A 3 -17.18 -61.45 12.54
N ARG A 4 -15.88 -61.67 12.36
CA ARG A 4 -14.86 -60.73 12.85
C ARG A 4 -14.65 -59.65 11.79
N VAL A 5 -14.94 -58.41 12.16
CA VAL A 5 -14.60 -57.22 11.38
C VAL A 5 -13.13 -56.89 11.63
N PHE A 6 -12.31 -56.94 10.58
CA PHE A 6 -10.92 -56.50 10.63
C PHE A 6 -10.87 -54.99 10.35
N TYR A 7 -10.46 -54.21 11.35
CA TYR A 7 -10.09 -52.81 11.16
C TYR A 7 -8.71 -52.74 10.51
N TYR A 8 -8.65 -52.29 9.26
CA TYR A 8 -7.38 -51.94 8.60
C TYR A 8 -6.93 -50.58 9.13
N GLN A 9 -5.96 -50.55 10.05
CA GLN A 9 -5.23 -49.33 10.35
C GLN A 9 -4.05 -49.19 9.39
N PRO A 10 -3.97 -48.14 8.56
CA PRO A 10 -2.80 -47.90 7.75
C PRO A 10 -1.66 -47.43 8.65
N TYR A 11 -0.74 -48.34 8.97
CA TYR A 11 0.50 -48.00 9.63
C TYR A 11 1.38 -47.21 8.67
N LEU A 12 1.43 -45.89 8.84
CA LEU A 12 2.50 -45.08 8.26
C LEU A 12 3.83 -45.57 8.85
N ASN A 13 4.73 -46.09 8.02
CA ASN A 13 6.05 -46.58 8.45
C ASN A 13 6.80 -45.48 9.22
N PHE A 14 7.51 -45.85 10.30
CA PHE A 14 8.27 -44.91 11.15
C PHE A 14 9.19 -43.97 10.33
N ARG A 15 9.80 -44.50 9.26
CA ARG A 15 10.62 -43.73 8.31
C ARG A 15 9.83 -42.67 7.54
N MET A 16 8.59 -42.96 7.12
CA MET A 16 7.71 -41.97 6.47
C MET A 16 7.30 -40.87 7.45
N LYS A 17 7.01 -41.20 8.71
CA LYS A 17 6.67 -40.20 9.73
C LYS A 17 7.83 -39.22 9.97
N SER A 18 9.06 -39.73 10.03
CA SER A 18 10.28 -38.92 10.19
C SER A 18 10.55 -38.00 8.99
N ILE A 19 10.33 -38.47 7.77
CA ILE A 19 10.44 -37.65 6.55
C ILE A 19 9.40 -36.54 6.55
N LEU A 20 8.14 -36.86 6.88
CA LEU A 20 7.04 -35.90 6.89
C LEU A 20 7.27 -34.80 7.94
N LEU A 21 7.77 -35.17 9.14
CA LEU A 21 8.18 -34.23 10.18
C LEU A 21 9.32 -33.31 9.72
N SER A 22 10.29 -33.85 8.98
CA SER A 22 11.41 -33.08 8.46
C SER A 22 10.95 -32.07 7.40
N ILE A 23 10.04 -32.46 6.51
CA ILE A 23 9.43 -31.56 5.52
C ILE A 23 8.63 -30.46 6.22
N CYS A 24 7.82 -30.79 7.22
CA CYS A 24 7.11 -29.79 8.01
C CYS A 24 8.07 -28.80 8.70
N PHE A 25 9.19 -29.28 9.25
CA PHE A 25 10.18 -28.43 9.89
C PHE A 25 10.84 -27.47 8.90
N VAL A 26 11.16 -27.94 7.70
CA VAL A 26 11.70 -27.10 6.61
C VAL A 26 10.68 -26.03 6.21
N ILE A 27 9.41 -26.38 5.98
CA ILE A 27 8.37 -25.42 5.60
C ILE A 27 8.18 -24.35 6.70
N LEU A 28 8.11 -24.76 7.97
CA LEU A 28 7.97 -23.82 9.09
C LEU A 28 9.17 -22.89 9.22
N SER A 29 10.39 -23.40 8.99
CA SER A 29 11.60 -22.57 9.00
C SER A 29 11.61 -21.53 7.87
N LEU A 30 11.11 -21.87 6.68
CA LEU A 30 11.00 -20.94 5.56
C LEU A 30 9.97 -19.84 5.82
N THR A 31 8.84 -20.16 6.47
CA THR A 31 7.85 -19.14 6.84
C THR A 31 8.37 -18.13 7.87
N ALA A 32 9.22 -18.56 8.80
CA ALA A 32 9.80 -17.67 9.81
C ALA A 32 10.83 -16.70 9.21
N VAL A 33 11.59 -17.14 8.20
CA VAL A 33 12.53 -16.27 7.47
C VAL A 33 11.78 -15.24 6.63
N ALA A 34 10.74 -15.65 5.90
CA ALA A 34 9.91 -14.73 5.12
C ALA A 34 9.28 -13.63 5.99
N GLN A 35 8.79 -13.98 7.19
CA GLN A 35 8.21 -13.00 8.13
C GLN A 35 9.21 -11.92 8.59
N LYS A 36 10.50 -12.25 8.70
CA LYS A 36 11.53 -11.32 9.19
C LYS A 36 11.81 -10.18 8.21
N ASP A 37 11.65 -10.44 6.91
CA ASP A 37 11.85 -9.42 5.87
C ASP A 37 10.64 -8.49 5.77
N TYR A 38 9.41 -9.03 5.75
CA TYR A 38 8.18 -8.21 5.79
C TYR A 38 8.09 -7.31 7.03
N GLN A 39 8.61 -7.76 8.18
CA GLN A 39 8.58 -6.96 9.40
C GLN A 39 9.38 -5.65 9.27
N LYS A 40 10.45 -5.64 8.46
CA LYS A 40 11.26 -4.43 8.25
C LYS A 40 10.51 -3.41 7.39
N ASP A 41 9.81 -3.87 6.36
CA ASP A 41 9.04 -2.99 5.48
C ASP A 41 7.78 -2.45 6.20
N LEU A 42 7.11 -3.28 6.99
CA LEU A 42 6.00 -2.85 7.86
C LEU A 42 6.43 -1.91 9.00
N ALA A 43 7.72 -1.86 9.32
CA ALA A 43 8.27 -0.98 10.34
C ALA A 43 8.66 0.40 9.80
N LYS A 44 8.65 0.61 8.47
CA LYS A 44 8.88 1.94 7.89
C LYS A 44 7.73 2.86 8.32
N PRO A 45 8.03 4.07 8.82
CA PRO A 45 6.99 5.00 9.22
C PRO A 45 6.26 5.50 7.98
N MET A 46 4.93 5.31 7.95
CA MET A 46 4.08 5.83 6.84
C MET A 46 4.06 7.36 6.79
N ILE A 47 4.27 8.02 7.92
CA ILE A 47 4.37 9.48 8.01
C ILE A 47 5.80 9.84 8.37
N GLU A 48 6.38 10.72 7.56
CA GLU A 48 7.62 11.40 7.86
C GLU A 48 7.36 12.85 8.29
N ILE A 49 8.28 13.44 9.05
CA ILE A 49 8.24 14.86 9.40
C ILE A 49 9.30 15.58 8.59
N VAL A 50 8.90 16.28 7.54
CA VAL A 50 9.80 16.98 6.62
C VAL A 50 9.46 18.47 6.64
N GLY A 51 10.47 19.32 6.92
CA GLY A 51 10.27 20.77 6.95
C GLY A 51 9.24 21.24 8.00
N GLY A 52 8.98 20.43 9.02
CA GLY A 52 7.96 20.71 10.03
C GLY A 52 6.54 20.32 9.62
N TYR A 53 6.34 19.62 8.50
CA TYR A 53 5.06 19.06 8.08
C TYR A 53 5.02 17.55 8.28
N TYR A 54 3.86 16.99 8.62
CA TYR A 54 3.59 15.57 8.41
C TYR A 54 3.43 15.31 6.92
N VAL A 55 4.21 14.38 6.39
CA VAL A 55 4.26 14.05 4.96
C VAL A 55 4.07 12.55 4.78
N ILE A 56 3.20 12.18 3.85
CA ILE A 56 3.07 10.82 3.32
C ILE A 56 3.41 10.91 1.83
N GLU A 57 4.32 10.06 1.37
CA GLU A 57 4.80 10.07 0.00
C GLU A 57 4.72 8.67 -0.60
N ASP A 58 4.03 8.59 -1.74
CA ASP A 58 3.83 7.37 -2.50
C ASP A 58 4.29 7.59 -3.95
N TYR A 59 4.78 6.51 -4.56
CA TYR A 59 5.22 6.49 -5.95
C TYR A 59 4.52 5.37 -6.70
N ILE A 60 4.00 5.68 -7.89
CA ILE A 60 3.34 4.69 -8.74
C ILE A 60 3.83 4.80 -10.19
N ILE A 61 3.82 3.67 -10.89
CA ILE A 61 3.92 3.60 -12.34
C ILE A 61 2.54 3.26 -12.89
N PHE A 62 2.06 4.10 -13.80
CA PHE A 62 0.89 3.81 -14.61
C PHE A 62 1.34 3.36 -16.00
N LYS A 63 0.87 2.19 -16.45
CA LYS A 63 1.16 1.62 -17.77
C LYS A 63 -0.13 1.53 -18.58
N SER A 64 -0.13 2.11 -19.78
CA SER A 64 -1.21 2.01 -20.75
C SER A 64 -0.65 1.69 -22.13
N ASP A 65 -1.52 1.46 -23.12
CA ASP A 65 -1.11 1.22 -24.51
C ASP A 65 -0.23 2.34 -25.10
N GLY A 66 -0.32 3.56 -24.55
CA GLY A 66 0.46 4.72 -24.97
C GLY A 66 1.85 4.85 -24.31
N GLY A 67 2.19 3.99 -23.35
CA GLY A 67 3.46 4.04 -22.62
C GLY A 67 3.29 3.97 -21.10
N SER A 68 4.37 4.27 -20.38
CA SER A 68 4.43 4.31 -18.93
C SER A 68 4.68 5.72 -18.41
N MET A 69 4.04 6.09 -17.31
CA MET A 69 4.28 7.34 -16.59
C MET A 69 4.59 7.04 -15.12
N GLN A 70 5.59 7.74 -14.57
CA GLN A 70 5.89 7.76 -13.14
C GLN A 70 5.14 8.91 -12.47
N MET A 71 4.42 8.60 -11.40
CA MET A 71 3.68 9.59 -10.62
C MET A 71 4.19 9.62 -9.18
N GLN A 72 4.36 10.83 -8.66
CA GLN A 72 4.65 11.09 -7.25
C GLN A 72 3.42 11.70 -6.59
N ILE A 73 2.97 11.12 -5.49
CA ILE A 73 1.85 11.60 -4.72
C ILE A 73 2.35 11.95 -3.33
N ASN A 74 2.21 13.21 -2.95
CA ASN A 74 2.69 13.73 -1.69
C ASN A 74 1.53 14.38 -0.93
N THR A 75 1.20 13.86 0.26
CA THR A 75 0.15 14.42 1.12
C THR A 75 0.77 15.05 2.36
N GLN A 76 0.50 16.34 2.57
CA GLN A 76 1.16 17.15 3.58
C GLN A 76 0.17 17.81 4.52
N MET A 77 0.54 17.91 5.80
CA MET A 77 -0.26 18.59 6.82
C MET A 77 0.63 19.26 7.86
N SER A 78 0.27 20.47 8.28
CA SER A 78 0.94 21.12 9.41
C SER A 78 0.65 20.35 10.71
N PRO A 79 1.62 20.17 11.63
CA PRO A 79 1.40 19.62 12.95
C PRO A 79 0.45 20.46 13.81
N ASP A 80 0.33 21.75 13.50
CA ASP A 80 -0.58 22.69 14.17
C ASP A 80 -2.00 22.65 13.59
N SER A 81 -2.26 21.81 12.57
CA SER A 81 -3.59 21.59 12.00
C SER A 81 -4.54 21.02 13.06
N ILE A 82 -5.80 21.44 13.00
CA ILE A 82 -6.89 20.86 13.79
C ILE A 82 -7.15 19.41 13.37
N VAL A 83 -6.79 19.05 12.13
CA VAL A 83 -6.91 17.69 11.61
C VAL A 83 -5.86 16.80 12.28
N HIS A 84 -6.32 15.75 12.96
CA HIS A 84 -5.43 14.80 13.62
C HIS A 84 -4.55 14.05 12.61
N ARG A 85 -3.31 13.73 13.00
CA ARG A 85 -2.34 12.97 12.20
C ARG A 85 -2.94 11.72 11.55
N ASP A 86 -3.73 10.95 12.31
CA ASP A 86 -4.29 9.69 11.78
C ASP A 86 -5.35 9.94 10.69
N HIS A 87 -5.98 11.11 10.65
CA HIS A 87 -6.85 11.50 9.56
C HIS A 87 -6.07 11.79 8.27
N LEU A 88 -4.80 12.24 8.37
CA LEU A 88 -3.93 12.38 7.20
C LEU A 88 -3.76 11.03 6.48
N ILE A 89 -3.48 9.97 7.24
CA ILE A 89 -3.35 8.59 6.72
C ILE A 89 -4.64 8.17 6.03
N VAL A 90 -5.80 8.40 6.68
CA VAL A 90 -7.09 8.03 6.12
C VAL A 90 -7.37 8.77 4.81
N LEU A 91 -7.18 10.10 4.79
CA LEU A 91 -7.39 10.91 3.59
C LEU A 91 -6.48 10.50 2.44
N HIS A 92 -5.20 10.29 2.73
CA HIS A 92 -4.23 9.80 1.76
C HIS A 92 -4.64 8.44 1.19
N THR A 93 -4.99 7.49 2.06
CA THR A 93 -5.42 6.14 1.65
C THR A 93 -6.69 6.18 0.80
N MET A 94 -7.66 7.04 1.14
CA MET A 94 -8.88 7.22 0.36
C MET A 94 -8.60 7.80 -1.01
N PHE A 95 -7.74 8.83 -1.09
CA PHE A 95 -7.30 9.41 -2.35
C PHE A 95 -6.60 8.37 -3.23
N MET A 96 -5.62 7.65 -2.69
CA MET A 96 -4.89 6.61 -3.41
C MET A 96 -5.81 5.48 -3.88
N THR A 97 -6.78 5.09 -3.07
CA THR A 97 -7.79 4.09 -3.48
C THR A 97 -8.63 4.57 -4.66
N ALA A 98 -9.10 5.83 -4.62
CA ALA A 98 -9.89 6.42 -5.70
C ALA A 98 -9.07 6.60 -6.98
N LEU A 99 -7.84 7.11 -6.86
CA LEU A 99 -6.90 7.28 -7.96
C LEU A 99 -6.58 5.92 -8.61
N ASN A 100 -6.23 4.92 -7.81
CA ASN A 100 -5.93 3.57 -8.30
C ASN A 100 -7.12 2.95 -9.01
N LYS A 101 -8.34 3.09 -8.48
CA LYS A 101 -9.56 2.61 -9.14
C LYS A 101 -9.78 3.29 -10.49
N LYS A 102 -9.54 4.60 -10.55
CA LYS A 102 -9.67 5.39 -11.79
C LYS A 102 -8.63 4.96 -12.82
N LEU A 103 -7.36 4.93 -12.46
CA LEU A 103 -6.26 4.55 -13.35
C LEU A 103 -6.38 3.10 -13.84
N LYS A 104 -6.77 2.16 -12.96
CA LYS A 104 -6.98 0.75 -13.34
C LYS A 104 -8.13 0.53 -14.34
N THR A 105 -8.96 1.53 -14.58
CA THR A 105 -9.96 1.49 -15.65
C THR A 105 -9.32 1.62 -17.03
N ASP A 106 -8.18 2.32 -17.11
CA ASP A 106 -7.54 2.74 -18.35
C ASP A 106 -6.13 2.12 -18.54
N GLY A 107 -5.68 1.27 -17.62
CA GLY A 107 -4.36 0.62 -17.68
C GLY A 107 -3.99 -0.17 -16.42
N GLU A 108 -2.70 -0.49 -16.28
CA GLU A 108 -2.13 -1.16 -15.11
C GLU A 108 -1.46 -0.14 -14.18
N VAL A 109 -1.59 -0.37 -12.88
CA VAL A 109 -0.94 0.45 -11.85
C VAL A 109 -0.04 -0.44 -11.00
N GLU A 110 1.21 -0.03 -10.88
CA GLU A 110 2.25 -0.67 -10.06
C GLU A 110 2.76 0.35 -9.04
N GLU A 111 2.80 -0.05 -7.77
CA GLU A 111 3.41 0.75 -6.70
C GLU A 111 4.92 0.50 -6.67
N ILE A 112 5.72 1.55 -6.51
CA ILE A 112 7.18 1.47 -6.52
C ILE A 112 7.77 2.15 -5.28
N ASP A 113 8.94 1.70 -4.84
CA ASP A 113 9.60 2.27 -3.65
C ASP A 113 10.21 3.67 -3.90
N SER A 114 10.57 3.98 -5.15
CA SER A 114 11.26 5.24 -5.50
C SER A 114 11.19 5.51 -7.01
N LEU A 115 11.28 6.78 -7.40
CA LEU A 115 11.34 7.20 -8.80
C LEU A 115 12.69 6.90 -9.44
N SER A 116 12.66 6.58 -10.74
CA SER A 116 13.84 6.62 -11.60
C SER A 116 13.89 7.97 -12.32
N GLY A 117 14.60 8.95 -11.74
CA GLY A 117 14.67 10.31 -12.25
C GLY A 117 13.55 11.20 -11.71
N ASP A 118 13.03 12.09 -12.56
CA ASP A 118 11.93 13.00 -12.21
C ASP A 118 10.56 12.33 -12.47
N ALA A 119 9.54 12.73 -11.71
CA ALA A 119 8.17 12.29 -11.95
C ALA A 119 7.60 12.95 -13.23
N ASP A 120 6.83 12.18 -14.01
CA ASP A 120 6.06 12.72 -15.13
C ASP A 120 4.86 13.54 -14.64
N ILE A 121 4.30 13.14 -13.49
CA ILE A 121 3.20 13.80 -12.80
C ILE A 121 3.50 13.90 -11.31
N GLU A 122 3.37 15.10 -10.75
CA GLU A 122 3.43 15.32 -9.31
C GLU A 122 2.06 15.76 -8.80
N ILE A 123 1.55 15.10 -7.77
CA ILE A 123 0.32 15.47 -7.08
C ILE A 123 0.67 15.78 -5.63
N ILE A 124 0.40 17.01 -5.20
CA ILE A 124 0.58 17.44 -3.82
C ILE A 124 -0.79 17.77 -3.22
N ILE A 125 -1.13 17.10 -2.13
CA ILE A 125 -2.38 17.29 -1.38
C ILE A 125 -2.03 17.95 -0.06
N PHE A 126 -2.42 19.22 0.10
CA PHE A 126 -2.27 19.95 1.35
C PHE A 126 -3.55 19.85 2.16
N VAL A 127 -3.46 19.21 3.33
CA VAL A 127 -4.53 19.14 4.31
C VAL A 127 -4.44 20.36 5.22
N ILE A 128 -5.48 21.18 5.22
CA ILE A 128 -5.59 22.40 6.02
C ILE A 128 -6.91 22.44 6.78
N ASP A 129 -7.02 23.28 7.79
CA ASP A 129 -8.21 23.35 8.66
C ASP A 129 -9.51 23.58 7.88
N GLY A 130 -9.46 24.31 6.77
CA GLY A 130 -10.62 24.61 5.93
C GLY A 130 -10.97 23.56 4.87
N GLY A 131 -10.09 22.61 4.57
CA GLY A 131 -10.28 21.66 3.47
C GLY A 131 -8.98 21.08 2.92
N LEU A 132 -9.02 20.71 1.64
CA LEU A 132 -7.90 20.18 0.88
C LEU A 132 -7.53 21.18 -0.22
N GLN A 133 -6.23 21.43 -0.38
CA GLN A 133 -5.71 22.03 -1.60
C GLN A 133 -4.92 20.98 -2.38
N ILE A 134 -5.33 20.72 -3.61
CA ILE A 134 -4.68 19.76 -4.49
C ILE A 134 -3.91 20.56 -5.54
N ALA A 135 -2.61 20.33 -5.62
CA ALA A 135 -1.75 20.83 -6.68
C ALA A 135 -1.34 19.65 -7.57
N HIS A 136 -1.56 19.75 -8.88
CA HIS A 136 -1.14 18.76 -9.85
C HIS A 136 -0.21 19.43 -10.86
N THR A 137 1.01 18.94 -10.96
CA THR A 137 2.01 19.36 -11.94
C THR A 137 2.15 18.28 -13.01
N SER A 138 1.96 18.65 -14.27
CA SER A 138 2.23 17.79 -15.42
C SER A 138 2.74 18.63 -16.57
N LEU A 139 3.73 18.13 -17.33
CA LEU A 139 4.35 18.85 -18.43
C LEU A 139 4.88 20.25 -18.05
N GLY A 140 5.30 20.42 -16.79
CA GLY A 140 5.79 21.69 -16.23
C GLY A 140 4.70 22.70 -15.84
N GLU A 141 3.41 22.40 -16.04
CA GLU A 141 2.31 23.25 -15.62
C GLU A 141 1.69 22.75 -14.32
N THR A 142 1.60 23.64 -13.32
CA THR A 142 0.92 23.35 -12.05
C THR A 142 -0.49 23.92 -12.04
N LYS A 143 -1.48 23.05 -11.89
CA LYS A 143 -2.88 23.41 -11.60
C LYS A 143 -3.14 23.26 -10.10
N ARG A 144 -3.94 24.15 -9.54
CA ARG A 144 -4.32 24.13 -8.12
C ARG A 144 -5.84 24.21 -7.99
N GLU A 145 -6.37 23.36 -7.13
CA GLU A 145 -7.78 23.31 -6.77
C GLU A 145 -7.91 23.30 -5.26
N PHE A 146 -8.96 23.93 -4.75
CA PHE A 146 -9.31 23.92 -3.34
C PHE A 146 -10.70 23.31 -3.16
N LEU A 147 -10.78 22.30 -2.29
CA LEU A 147 -12.00 21.62 -1.91
C LEU A 147 -12.23 21.88 -0.42
N SER A 148 -13.35 22.53 -0.09
CA SER A 148 -13.77 22.65 1.31
C SER A 148 -14.12 21.28 1.89
N TRP A 149 -14.02 21.11 3.21
CA TRP A 149 -14.43 19.85 3.85
C TRP A 149 -15.85 19.42 3.49
N LYS A 150 -16.77 20.37 3.33
CA LYS A 150 -18.13 20.08 2.89
C LYS A 150 -18.15 19.37 1.53
N GLN A 151 -17.40 19.88 0.56
CA GLN A 151 -17.31 19.27 -0.78
C GLN A 151 -16.64 17.90 -0.72
N VAL A 152 -15.56 17.78 0.07
CA VAL A 152 -14.87 16.51 0.30
C VAL A 152 -15.84 15.44 0.82
N TYR A 153 -16.70 15.76 1.79
CA TYR A 153 -17.69 14.81 2.31
C TYR A 153 -18.89 14.56 1.38
N GLU A 154 -19.14 15.41 0.39
CA GLU A 154 -20.23 15.24 -0.58
C GLU A 154 -19.79 14.42 -1.81
N GLU A 155 -18.50 14.49 -2.16
CA GLU A 155 -17.90 13.80 -3.32
C GLU A 155 -17.33 12.42 -2.98
N MET A 156 -17.19 12.10 -1.69
CA MET A 156 -16.69 10.83 -1.15
C MET A 156 -17.82 9.90 -0.69
#